data_AF-A0A7X5N4B4-F1
#
_entry.id   AF-A0A7X5N4B4-F1
#
_cell.length_a   1.000
_cell.length_b   1.000
_cell.length_c   1.000
_cell.angle_alpha   90.00
_cell.angle_beta   90.00
_cell.angle_gamma   90.00
#
_symmetry.space_group_name_H-M   'P 1'
#
loop_
_entity.id
_entity.type
_entity.pdbx_description
1 polymer ?
#
loop_
_entity_poly.entity_id
_entity_poly.type
_entity_poly.pdbx_seq_one_letter_code
_entity_poly.pdbx_strand_id
1 'polypeptide(L)'
;LRALNADLMVVVAYGLILPKAVLAAPTHGCWNVHASLLPRWRGAAPIQRAIEAGDTETGVCLMQMEAGLDTGPVLLSQRLAIGEQETGG
;
A
#
# COMPACT_ATOMS: atom_id res chain seq x y z
N LEU A 1 -8.59 10.82 -16.89
CA LEU A 1 -7.25 10.70 -16.27
C LEU A 1 -6.14 11.20 -17.19
N ARG A 2 -5.99 10.70 -18.42
CA ARG A 2 -4.94 11.19 -19.34
C ARG A 2 -4.95 12.71 -19.57
N ALA A 3 -6.14 13.32 -19.68
CA ALA A 3 -6.28 14.77 -19.85
C ALA A 3 -5.73 15.61 -18.67
N LEU A 4 -5.48 15.00 -17.50
CA LEU A 4 -4.86 15.67 -16.36
C LEU A 4 -3.34 15.83 -16.54
N ASN A 5 -2.72 15.12 -17.48
CA ASN A 5 -1.27 15.12 -17.71
C ASN A 5 -0.46 14.97 -16.40
N ALA A 6 -0.92 14.07 -15.51
CA ALA A 6 -0.28 13.86 -14.23
C ALA A 6 1.03 13.08 -14.40
N ASP A 7 2.09 13.52 -13.72
CA ASP A 7 3.34 12.77 -13.69
C ASP A 7 3.25 11.54 -12.81
N LEU A 8 2.49 11.60 -11.72
CA LEU A 8 2.32 10.49 -10.77
C LEU A 8 0.91 10.48 -10.19
N MET A 9 0.37 9.29 -9.92
CA MET A 9 -0.83 9.12 -9.12
C MET A 9 -0.48 8.48 -7.78
N VAL A 10 -0.80 9.15 -6.67
CA VAL A 10 -0.68 8.59 -5.33
C VAL A 10 -2.03 8.03 -4.89
N VAL A 11 -2.02 6.79 -4.40
CA VAL A 11 -3.20 6.03 -3.99
C VAL A 11 -3.03 5.64 -2.53
N VAL A 12 -4.03 5.93 -1.71
CA VAL A 12 -4.03 5.59 -0.28
C VAL A 12 -5.45 5.18 0.09
N ALA A 13 -5.60 3.98 0.68
CA ALA A 13 -6.90 3.48 1.15
C ALA A 13 -8.04 3.58 0.12
N TYR A 14 -7.74 3.31 -1.16
CA TYR A 14 -8.72 3.33 -2.24
C TYR A 14 -9.23 1.92 -2.54
N GLY A 15 -10.52 1.68 -2.31
CA GLY A 15 -11.11 0.34 -2.35
C GLY A 15 -11.38 -0.25 -3.74
N LEU A 16 -11.07 0.45 -4.83
CA LEU A 16 -11.28 -0.05 -6.18
C LEU A 16 -9.99 -0.57 -6.81
N ILE A 17 -10.06 -1.73 -7.44
CA ILE A 17 -8.99 -2.25 -8.30
C ILE A 17 -8.81 -1.29 -9.48
N LEU A 18 -7.59 -0.81 -9.70
CA LEU A 18 -7.29 0.09 -10.80
C LEU A 18 -7.15 -0.70 -12.12
N PRO A 19 -7.95 -0.40 -13.14
CA PRO A 19 -7.75 -0.98 -14.47
C PRO A 19 -6.37 -0.61 -15.03
N LYS A 20 -5.81 -1.46 -15.90
CA LYS A 20 -4.50 -1.21 -16.55
C LYS A 20 -4.40 0.17 -17.22
N ALA A 21 -5.49 0.65 -17.83
CA ALA A 21 -5.54 1.97 -18.45
C ALA A 21 -5.38 3.12 -17.46
N VAL A 22 -5.79 2.92 -16.19
CA VAL A 22 -5.58 3.87 -15.10
C VAL A 22 -4.15 3.79 -14.59
N LEU A 23 -3.63 2.58 -14.35
CA LEU A 23 -2.24 2.36 -13.91
C LEU A 23 -1.21 2.99 -14.86
N ALA A 24 -1.50 2.96 -16.17
CA ALA A 24 -0.64 3.52 -17.21
C ALA A 24 -0.98 4.97 -17.60
N ALA A 25 -1.90 5.64 -16.90
CA ALA A 25 -2.27 7.02 -17.24
C ALA A 25 -1.21 8.05 -16.83
N PRO A 26 -0.60 7.99 -15.63
CA PRO A 26 0.46 8.91 -15.23
C PRO A 26 1.83 8.50 -15.79
N THR A 27 2.72 9.47 -16.03
CA THR A 27 4.08 9.27 -16.56
C THR A 27 4.89 8.24 -15.76
N HIS A 28 4.83 8.31 -14.43
CA HIS A 28 5.54 7.44 -13.48
C HIS A 28 4.62 6.39 -12.84
N GLY A 29 3.41 6.21 -13.40
CA GLY A 29 2.42 5.23 -12.93
C GLY A 29 1.71 5.63 -11.64
N CYS A 30 1.18 4.62 -10.95
CA CYS A 30 0.47 4.77 -9.69
C CYS A 30 1.29 4.20 -8.54
N TRP A 31 1.44 4.95 -7.45
CA TRP A 31 2.11 4.51 -6.23
C TRP A 31 1.09 4.39 -5.10
N ASN A 32 1.15 3.29 -4.35
CA ASN A 32 0.29 3.02 -3.21
C ASN A 32 1.07 3.12 -1.90
N VAL A 33 0.44 3.69 -0.88
CA VAL A 33 0.92 3.58 0.52
C VAL A 33 0.19 2.41 1.16
N HIS A 34 0.90 1.32 1.34
CA HIS A 34 0.38 0.10 1.96
C HIS A 34 0.75 0.05 3.44
N ALA A 35 -0.22 -0.21 4.31
CA ALA A 35 -0.06 -0.14 5.77
C ALA A 35 0.48 -1.44 6.40
N SER A 36 1.46 -2.06 5.75
CA SER A 36 2.28 -3.13 6.33
C SER A 36 3.69 -3.10 5.78
N LEU A 37 4.54 -3.95 6.36
CA LEU A 37 5.84 -4.33 5.81
C LEU A 37 5.66 -5.45 4.77
N LEU A 38 5.44 -5.06 3.50
CA LEU A 38 5.32 -6.00 2.39
C LEU A 38 6.56 -6.91 2.28
N PRO A 39 6.41 -8.19 1.88
CA PRO A 39 5.19 -8.80 1.33
C PRO A 39 4.19 -9.30 2.40
N ARG A 40 4.46 -9.10 3.69
CA ARG A 40 3.56 -9.52 4.77
C ARG A 40 2.30 -8.65 4.76
N TRP A 41 1.14 -9.25 5.03
CA TRP A 41 -0.15 -8.58 5.13
C TRP A 41 -0.59 -7.78 3.88
N ARG A 42 -0.45 -8.35 2.69
CA ARG A 42 -1.20 -7.85 1.52
C ARG A 42 -2.71 -7.86 1.79
N GLY A 43 -3.45 -6.98 1.11
CA GLY A 43 -4.89 -6.90 1.17
C GLY A 43 -5.41 -5.86 2.18
N ALA A 44 -6.67 -6.05 2.58
CA ALA A 44 -7.51 -4.94 3.04
C ALA A 44 -7.35 -4.52 4.52
N ALA A 45 -6.80 -5.38 5.38
CA ALA A 45 -6.76 -5.13 6.84
C ALA A 45 -5.37 -5.36 7.47
N PRO A 46 -4.28 -4.78 6.91
CA PRO A 46 -2.93 -5.11 7.33
C PRO A 46 -2.63 -4.77 8.79
N ILE A 47 -3.13 -3.65 9.30
CA ILE A 47 -2.88 -3.18 10.67
C ILE A 47 -3.50 -4.16 11.68
N GLN A 48 -4.78 -4.45 11.51
CA GLN A 48 -5.53 -5.33 12.39
C GLN A 48 -4.94 -6.74 12.39
N ARG A 49 -4.52 -7.23 11.22
CA ARG A 49 -3.91 -8.57 11.11
C ARG A 49 -2.52 -8.67 11.74
N ALA A 50 -1.71 -7.62 11.66
CA ALA A 50 -0.43 -7.57 12.37
C ALA A 50 -0.64 -7.67 13.89
N ILE A 51 -1.60 -6.91 14.43
CA ILE A 51 -1.94 -6.94 15.86
C ILE A 51 -2.52 -8.31 16.26
N GLU A 52 -3.50 -8.83 15.51
CA GLU A 52 -4.15 -10.13 15.79
C GLU A 52 -3.15 -11.29 15.78
N ALA A 53 -2.15 -11.26 14.88
CA ALA A 53 -1.11 -12.28 14.81
C ALA A 53 -0.03 -12.14 15.89
N GLY A 54 -0.05 -11.06 16.67
CA GLY A 54 0.97 -10.76 17.67
C GLY A 54 2.31 -10.35 17.07
N ASP A 55 2.32 -9.69 15.91
CA ASP A 55 3.55 -9.13 15.36
C ASP A 55 4.09 -8.05 16.30
N THR A 56 5.41 -8.02 16.51
CA THR A 56 6.07 -7.00 17.34
C THR A 56 6.46 -5.75 16.57
N GLU A 57 6.39 -5.82 15.24
CA GLU A 57 6.62 -4.69 14.34
C GLU A 57 5.65 -4.72 13.15
N THR A 58 5.29 -3.53 12.69
CA THR A 58 4.61 -3.30 11.41
C THR A 58 5.23 -2.07 10.76
N GLY A 59 4.53 -1.44 9.83
CA GLY A 59 5.01 -0.24 9.18
C GLY A 59 4.17 0.15 7.97
N VAL A 60 4.76 0.99 7.14
CA VAL A 60 4.20 1.38 5.86
C VAL A 60 5.22 1.13 4.74
N CYS A 61 4.73 0.69 3.60
CA CYS A 61 5.49 0.58 2.36
C CYS A 61 4.92 1.57 1.33
N LEU A 62 5.80 2.34 0.69
CA LEU A 62 5.48 2.97 -0.59
C LEU A 62 5.81 1.96 -1.68
N MET A 63 4.81 1.59 -2.49
CA MET A 63 4.99 0.60 -3.56
C MET A 63 4.49 1.14 -4.90
N GLN A 64 5.13 0.72 -5.98
CA GLN A 64 4.57 0.93 -7.31
C GLN A 64 3.45 -0.08 -7.54
N MET A 65 2.30 0.37 -8.02
CA MET A 65 1.15 -0.50 -8.26
C MET A 65 1.30 -1.28 -9.56
N GLU A 66 0.80 -2.51 -9.54
CA GLU A 66 0.67 -3.38 -10.69
C GLU A 66 -0.76 -3.96 -10.75
N ALA A 67 -1.04 -4.85 -11.70
CA ALA A 67 -2.37 -5.44 -11.84
C ALA A 67 -2.75 -6.38 -10.67
N GLY A 68 -1.77 -6.91 -9.94
CA GLY A 68 -2.01 -7.76 -8.77
C GLY A 68 -2.27 -6.94 -7.49
N LEU A 69 -2.97 -7.56 -6.54
CA LEU A 69 -3.26 -6.95 -5.24
C LEU A 69 -1.99 -6.84 -4.39
N ASP A 70 -1.52 -5.61 -4.19
CA ASP A 70 -0.33 -5.28 -3.39
C ASP A 70 0.93 -6.07 -3.79
N THR A 71 1.06 -6.38 -5.08
CA THR A 71 2.13 -7.24 -5.60
C THR A 71 3.34 -6.51 -6.16
N GLY A 72 3.20 -5.21 -6.46
CA GLY A 72 4.26 -4.46 -7.12
C GLY A 72 5.46 -4.16 -6.20
N PRO A 73 6.56 -3.65 -6.78
CA PRO A 73 7.82 -3.47 -6.07
C PRO A 73 7.69 -2.39 -4.99
N VAL A 74 8.30 -2.67 -3.83
CA VAL A 74 8.42 -1.73 -2.73
C VAL A 74 9.55 -0.76 -3.04
N LEU A 75 9.24 0.54 -3.01
CA LEU A 75 10.17 1.64 -3.26
C LEU A 75 10.80 2.16 -1.97
N LEU A 76 10.01 2.19 -0.89
CA LEU A 76 10.43 2.64 0.44
C LEU A 76 9.65 1.89 1.52
N SER A 77 10.26 1.70 2.69
CA SER A 77 9.58 1.15 3.87
C SER A 77 9.94 1.95 5.11
N GLN A 78 8.98 2.14 6.00
CA GLN A 78 9.20 2.68 7.33
C GLN A 78 8.60 1.72 8.36
N ARG A 79 9.41 1.32 9.35
CA ARG A 79 9.03 0.37 10.40
C ARG A 79 8.53 1.09 11.65
N LEU A 80 7.66 0.42 12.39
CA LEU A 80 7.11 0.87 13.65
C LEU A 80 6.93 -0.34 14.58
N ALA A 81 7.35 -0.23 15.84
CA ALA A 81 7.09 -1.26 16.83
C ALA A 81 5.60 -1.28 17.21
N ILE A 82 5.02 -2.47 17.39
CA ILE A 82 3.67 -2.63 17.94
C ILE A 82 3.82 -2.80 19.45
N GLY A 83 3.34 -1.82 20.22
CA GLY A 83 3.32 -1.87 21.68
C GLY A 83 2.11 -2.65 22.22
N GLU A 84 2.16 -3.02 23.51
CA GLU A 84 1.10 -3.79 24.17
C GLU A 84 -0.27 -3.09 24.22
N GLN A 85 -0.29 -1.77 24.04
CA GLN A 85 -1.50 -0.95 24.06
C GLN A 85 -1.97 -0.48 22.67
N GLU A 86 -1.26 -0.88 21.62
CA GLU A 86 -1.68 -0.57 20.25
C GLU A 86 -3.00 -1.29 19.92
N THR A 87 -3.87 -0.61 19.17
CA THR A 87 -5.16 -1.15 18.76
C THR A 87 -5.33 -1.00 17.24
N GLY A 88 -6.28 -1.72 16.65
CA GLY A 88 -6.54 -1.69 15.21
C GLY A 88 -7.27 -0.43 14.70
N GLY A 89 -7.52 0.54 15.58
CA GLY A 89 -8.45 1.66 15.37
C GLY A 89 -9.79 1.47 16.06
#